data_AF-A0ABD1CMS3-F1
#
_entry.id   AF-A0ABD1CMS3-F1
#
_cell.length_a   1.000
_cell.length_b   1.000
_cell.length_c   1.000
_cell.angle_alpha   90.00
_cell.angle_beta   90.00
_cell.angle_gamma   90.00
#
_symmetry.space_group_name_H-M   'P 1'
#
loop_
_entity.id
_entity.type
_entity.pdbx_description
1 polymer ?
#
loop_
_entity_poly.entity_id
_entity_poly.type
_entity_poly.pdbx_seq_one_letter_code
_entity_poly.pdbx_strand_id
1 'polypeptide(L)'
;METVRWGTLPEELRAMPFTLRIMEFVGLWGSWANFYRFALLYSLGIMDIVFPKIFLGIGSDDVTAICKGVAELMFELSIYCTLAILAAKRKTFEQKIDLNLINVMIIFFLSLVHVFCYSYLGSELIEEAAAVGTAIYDLPWYEHSAELQRYYRLMLQRTQRPTGITGVKFFVVERTTFFSVVQMAYSYYLVLKDVLNKL
;
A
#
# COMPACT_ATOMS: atom_id res chain seq x y z
N MET A 1 -38.29 -17.82 -1.29
CA MET A 1 -37.40 -17.96 -0.12
C MET A 1 -36.87 -19.38 -0.13
N GLU A 2 -35.74 -19.60 -0.79
CA GLU A 2 -35.05 -20.90 -0.77
C GLU A 2 -33.81 -20.76 0.10
N THR A 3 -33.77 -21.53 1.17
CA THR A 3 -32.67 -21.60 2.12
C THR A 3 -31.50 -22.31 1.47
N VAL A 4 -30.46 -21.56 1.10
CA VAL A 4 -29.17 -22.10 0.65
C VAL A 4 -28.60 -22.94 1.79
N ARG A 5 -28.66 -24.26 1.63
CA ARG A 5 -28.13 -25.26 2.56
C ARG A 5 -26.62 -25.35 2.31
N TRP A 6 -25.80 -24.96 3.29
CA TRP A 6 -24.33 -24.98 3.23
C TRP A 6 -23.76 -26.41 3.22
N GLY A 7 -23.97 -27.14 2.11
CA GLY A 7 -23.52 -28.52 1.97
C GLY A 7 -23.64 -29.13 0.57
N THR A 8 -24.32 -28.47 -0.39
CA THR A 8 -24.45 -28.98 -1.76
C THR A 8 -24.11 -27.90 -2.77
N LEU A 9 -22.83 -27.56 -2.88
CA LEU A 9 -22.32 -26.84 -4.04
C LEU A 9 -22.24 -27.82 -5.24
N PRO A 10 -22.70 -27.43 -6.45
CA PRO A 10 -22.58 -28.22 -7.67
C PRO A 10 -21.15 -28.75 -7.88
N GLU A 11 -20.98 -29.95 -8.42
CA GLU A 11 -19.67 -30.61 -8.59
C GLU A 11 -18.63 -29.74 -9.33
N GLU A 12 -19.07 -28.85 -10.22
CA GLU A 12 -18.21 -27.91 -10.96
C GLU A 12 -17.55 -26.83 -10.07
N LEU A 13 -18.14 -26.50 -8.91
CA LEU A 13 -17.60 -25.53 -7.95
C LEU A 13 -16.69 -26.16 -6.89
N ARG A 14 -16.55 -27.50 -6.87
CA ARG A 14 -15.70 -28.21 -5.89
C ARG A 14 -14.21 -28.04 -6.20
N ALA A 15 -13.86 -27.79 -7.46
CA ALA A 15 -12.50 -27.50 -7.95
C ALA A 15 -12.22 -25.98 -8.09
N MET A 16 -12.83 -25.14 -7.23
CA MET A 16 -12.67 -23.69 -7.36
C MET A 16 -11.20 -23.26 -7.11
N PRO A 17 -10.54 -22.56 -8.04
CA PRO A 17 -9.24 -21.94 -7.83
C PRO A 17 -9.24 -21.12 -6.53
N PHE A 18 -8.16 -21.22 -5.77
CA PHE A 18 -7.98 -20.50 -4.50
C PHE A 18 -8.31 -18.99 -4.61
N THR A 19 -8.00 -18.38 -5.76
CA THR A 19 -8.30 -16.98 -6.08
C THR A 19 -9.79 -16.64 -5.99
N LEU A 20 -10.66 -17.52 -6.49
CA LEU A 20 -12.11 -17.30 -6.47
C LEU A 20 -12.67 -17.43 -5.05
N ARG A 21 -12.10 -18.33 -4.23
CA ARG A 21 -12.47 -18.44 -2.81
C ARG A 21 -12.10 -17.18 -2.02
N ILE A 22 -10.94 -16.57 -2.31
CA ILE A 22 -10.57 -15.29 -1.69
C ILE A 22 -11.54 -14.19 -2.11
N MET A 23 -11.87 -14.10 -3.40
CA MET A 23 -12.81 -13.08 -3.89
C MET A 23 -14.22 -13.23 -3.29
N GLU A 24 -14.69 -14.46 -3.07
CA GLU A 24 -15.95 -14.74 -2.40
C GLU A 24 -15.89 -14.38 -0.90
N PHE A 25 -14.79 -14.70 -0.21
CA PHE A 25 -14.59 -14.34 1.20
C PHE A 25 -14.60 -12.82 1.41
N VAL A 26 -13.91 -12.09 0.54
CA VAL A 26 -13.87 -10.62 0.55
C VAL A 26 -15.24 -10.01 0.19
N GLY A 27 -16.17 -10.78 -0.37
CA GLY A 27 -17.50 -10.34 -0.78
C GLY A 27 -17.53 -9.62 -2.13
N LEU A 28 -16.42 -9.69 -2.89
CA LEU A 28 -16.32 -9.14 -4.25
C LEU A 28 -17.06 -10.01 -5.26
N TRP A 29 -17.03 -11.34 -5.09
CA TRP A 29 -17.65 -12.33 -5.97
C TRP A 29 -18.95 -12.90 -5.37
N GLY A 30 -20.02 -13.01 -6.17
CA GLY A 30 -21.31 -13.61 -5.77
C GLY A 30 -22.51 -12.65 -5.70
N SER A 31 -23.61 -13.10 -5.08
CA SER A 31 -24.89 -12.35 -5.00
C SER A 31 -24.73 -11.01 -4.28
N TRP A 32 -25.57 -10.02 -4.63
CA TRP A 32 -25.58 -8.68 -4.01
C TRP A 32 -25.74 -8.70 -2.49
N ALA A 33 -26.36 -9.74 -1.93
CA ALA A 33 -26.44 -9.93 -0.50
C ALA A 33 -25.05 -10.03 0.15
N ASN A 34 -24.02 -10.58 -0.51
CA ASN A 34 -22.69 -10.75 0.07
C ASN A 34 -21.80 -9.49 0.01
N PHE A 35 -22.23 -8.47 -0.75
CA PHE A 35 -21.50 -7.21 -0.86
C PHE A 35 -21.43 -6.44 0.47
N TYR A 36 -22.32 -6.74 1.43
CA TYR A 36 -22.23 -6.16 2.77
C TYR A 36 -20.89 -6.50 3.44
N ARG A 37 -20.31 -7.69 3.17
CA ARG A 37 -19.02 -8.09 3.74
C ARG A 37 -17.90 -7.23 3.20
N PHE A 38 -17.90 -6.95 1.90
CA PHE A 38 -16.96 -6.03 1.28
C PHE A 38 -17.12 -4.62 1.84
N ALA A 39 -18.36 -4.10 1.90
CA ALA A 39 -18.63 -2.78 2.44
C ALA A 39 -18.20 -2.67 3.92
N LEU A 40 -18.41 -3.71 4.72
CA LEU A 40 -18.00 -3.79 6.12
C LEU A 40 -16.47 -3.81 6.24
N LEU A 41 -15.76 -4.67 5.49
CA LEU A 41 -14.30 -4.69 5.49
C LEU A 41 -13.68 -3.39 4.98
N TYR A 42 -14.26 -2.80 3.93
CA TYR A 42 -13.82 -1.53 3.36
C TYR A 42 -14.01 -0.37 4.34
N SER A 43 -15.16 -0.29 5.00
CA SER A 43 -15.42 0.73 6.02
C SER A 43 -14.59 0.53 7.29
N LEU A 44 -14.38 -0.71 7.74
CA LEU A 44 -13.45 -1.02 8.83
C LEU A 44 -12.02 -0.61 8.48
N GLY A 45 -11.52 -0.95 7.28
CA GLY A 45 -10.18 -0.57 6.86
C GLY A 45 -9.96 0.95 6.80
N ILE A 46 -10.98 1.71 6.36
CA ILE A 46 -10.94 3.17 6.45
C ILE A 46 -10.93 3.64 7.91
N MET A 47 -11.75 3.01 8.77
CA MET A 47 -11.80 3.33 10.19
C MET A 47 -10.46 3.06 10.87
N ASP A 48 -9.82 1.92 10.60
CA ASP A 48 -8.51 1.53 11.15
C ASP A 48 -7.36 2.45 10.69
N ILE A 49 -7.53 3.17 9.59
CA ILE A 49 -6.55 4.15 9.09
C ILE A 49 -6.78 5.54 9.67
N VAL A 50 -8.05 5.95 9.67
CA VAL A 50 -8.46 7.27 10.14
C VAL A 50 -8.35 7.34 11.66
N PHE A 51 -8.65 6.24 12.37
CA PHE A 51 -8.67 6.20 13.83
C PHE A 51 -7.29 6.46 14.47
N PRO A 52 -6.18 5.78 14.08
CA PRO A 52 -4.87 6.11 14.62
C PRO A 52 -4.41 7.53 14.26
N LYS A 53 -4.75 8.04 13.07
CA LYS A 53 -4.30 9.37 12.64
C LYS A 53 -5.07 10.51 13.33
N ILE A 54 -6.37 10.34 13.55
CA ILE A 54 -7.22 11.31 14.26
C ILE A 54 -6.96 11.26 15.77
N PHE A 55 -6.85 10.07 16.37
CA PHE A 55 -6.76 9.93 17.83
C PHE A 55 -5.32 9.90 18.38
N LEU A 56 -4.32 9.41 17.63
CA LEU A 56 -2.92 9.31 18.09
C LEU A 56 -1.97 10.36 17.50
N GLY A 57 -2.46 11.34 16.74
CA GLY A 57 -1.77 12.61 16.59
C GLY A 57 -1.56 13.11 15.17
N ILE A 58 -2.36 14.11 14.80
CA ILE A 58 -1.87 15.36 14.21
C ILE A 58 -1.77 16.37 15.36
N GLY A 59 -0.88 16.10 16.31
CA GLY A 59 -0.72 16.89 17.56
C GLY A 59 0.73 17.24 17.88
N SER A 60 1.63 17.10 16.91
CA SER A 60 3.03 17.50 17.06
C SER A 60 3.25 18.79 16.29
N ASP A 61 3.82 19.82 16.93
CA ASP A 61 4.26 21.09 16.32
C ASP A 61 5.38 20.92 15.26
N ASP A 62 5.62 19.69 14.81
CA ASP A 62 6.72 19.32 13.92
C ASP A 62 6.17 19.12 12.50
N VAL A 63 6.48 20.07 11.63
CA VAL A 63 6.01 20.12 10.22
C VAL A 63 6.33 18.82 9.48
N THR A 64 7.46 18.18 9.80
CA THR A 64 7.88 16.90 9.22
C THR A 64 6.89 15.76 9.52
N ALA A 65 6.33 15.73 10.72
CA ALA A 65 5.33 14.72 11.10
C ALA A 65 4.01 14.95 10.36
N ILE A 66 3.63 16.22 10.16
CA ILE A 66 2.45 16.59 9.37
C ILE A 66 2.62 16.17 7.91
N CYS A 67 3.74 16.52 7.28
CA CYS A 67 4.04 16.15 5.89
C CYS A 67 4.05 14.63 5.71
N LYS A 68 4.65 13.88 6.65
CA LYS A 68 4.62 12.42 6.65
C LYS A 68 3.20 11.87 6.76
N GLY A 69 2.40 12.38 7.70
CA GLY A 69 1.01 11.95 7.89
C GLY A 69 0.14 12.22 6.66
N VAL A 70 0.33 13.37 6.00
CA VAL A 70 -0.35 13.72 4.75
C VAL A 70 0.07 12.77 3.62
N ALA A 71 1.36 12.53 3.43
CA ALA A 71 1.85 11.61 2.40
C ALA A 71 1.33 10.18 2.59
N GLU A 72 1.32 9.69 3.84
CA GLU A 72 0.75 8.38 4.16
C GLU A 72 -0.76 8.33 3.88
N LEU A 73 -1.51 9.39 4.20
CA LEU A 73 -2.94 9.46 3.93
C LEU A 73 -3.25 9.53 2.43
N MET A 74 -2.43 10.25 1.65
CA MET A 74 -2.55 10.29 0.19
C MET A 74 -2.28 8.91 -0.43
N PHE A 75 -1.25 8.21 0.04
CA PHE A 75 -0.91 6.87 -0.42
C PHE A 75 -2.05 5.88 -0.12
N GLU A 76 -2.54 5.84 1.12
CA GLU A 76 -3.64 4.97 1.52
C GLU A 76 -4.92 5.30 0.75
N LEU A 77 -5.29 6.58 0.64
CA LEU A 77 -6.47 6.99 -0.13
C LEU A 77 -6.40 6.52 -1.58
N SER A 78 -5.21 6.56 -2.20
CA SER A 78 -5.03 6.06 -3.57
C SER A 78 -5.32 4.56 -3.73
N ILE A 79 -4.94 3.76 -2.72
CA ILE A 79 -5.19 2.31 -2.69
C ILE A 79 -6.69 2.04 -2.47
N TYR A 80 -7.31 2.70 -1.50
CA TYR A 80 -8.74 2.53 -1.21
C TYR A 80 -9.63 2.98 -2.38
N CYS A 81 -9.29 4.10 -3.03
CA CYS A 81 -9.99 4.55 -4.23
C CYS A 81 -9.90 3.52 -5.35
N THR A 82 -8.72 2.94 -5.60
CA THR A 82 -8.53 1.88 -6.60
C THR A 82 -9.37 0.65 -6.28
N LEU A 83 -9.42 0.23 -5.01
CA LEU A 83 -10.25 -0.89 -4.55
C LEU A 83 -11.75 -0.59 -4.70
N ALA A 84 -12.20 0.63 -4.40
CA ALA A 84 -13.58 1.04 -4.56
C ALA A 84 -14.00 1.06 -6.04
N ILE A 85 -13.13 1.55 -6.94
CA ILE A 85 -13.36 1.54 -8.39
C ILE A 85 -13.47 0.10 -8.90
N LEU A 86 -12.57 -0.79 -8.46
CA LEU A 86 -12.60 -2.20 -8.82
C LEU A 86 -13.90 -2.87 -8.36
N ALA A 87 -14.33 -2.60 -7.12
CA ALA A 87 -15.58 -3.12 -6.58
C ALA A 87 -16.81 -2.58 -7.32
N ALA A 88 -16.83 -1.29 -7.65
CA ALA A 88 -17.92 -0.66 -8.39
C ALA A 88 -18.02 -1.17 -9.84
N LYS A 89 -16.88 -1.47 -10.47
CA LYS A 89 -16.81 -1.97 -11.85
C LYS A 89 -16.74 -3.50 -11.95
N ARG A 90 -16.98 -4.23 -10.85
CA ARG A 90 -16.84 -5.70 -10.79
C ARG A 90 -17.56 -6.45 -11.91
N LYS A 91 -18.80 -6.09 -12.26
CA LYS A 91 -19.56 -6.79 -13.32
C LYS A 91 -18.94 -6.59 -14.70
N THR A 92 -18.40 -5.41 -14.96
CA THR A 92 -17.67 -5.11 -16.20
C THR A 92 -16.33 -5.85 -16.24
N PHE A 93 -15.72 -6.06 -15.08
CA PHE A 93 -14.48 -6.84 -14.94
C PHE A 93 -14.74 -8.33 -15.16
N GLU A 94 -15.77 -8.90 -14.53
CA GLU A 94 -16.21 -10.29 -14.69
C GLU A 94 -16.55 -10.62 -16.15
N GLN A 95 -17.33 -9.76 -16.82
CA GLN A 95 -17.70 -9.96 -18.22
C GLN A 95 -16.52 -9.79 -19.20
N LYS A 96 -15.45 -9.08 -18.80
CA LYS A 96 -14.23 -8.90 -19.61
C LYS A 96 -13.11 -9.88 -19.26
N ILE A 97 -13.19 -10.59 -18.14
CA ILE A 97 -12.23 -11.61 -17.73
C ILE A 97 -12.20 -12.77 -18.73
N ASP A 98 -13.34 -13.13 -19.31
CA ASP A 98 -13.44 -14.18 -20.33
C ASP A 98 -12.86 -13.77 -21.71
N LEU A 99 -12.54 -12.48 -21.92
CA LEU A 99 -12.16 -11.94 -23.23
C LEU A 99 -10.83 -11.15 -23.20
N ASN A 100 -9.77 -11.67 -22.56
CA ASN A 100 -8.34 -11.50 -22.95
C ASN A 100 -7.44 -11.46 -21.70
N LEU A 101 -6.59 -12.48 -21.53
CA LEU A 101 -5.42 -12.50 -20.63
C LEU A 101 -4.63 -11.17 -20.66
N ILE A 102 -4.60 -10.51 -21.81
CA ILE A 102 -3.99 -9.20 -22.04
C ILE A 102 -4.50 -8.14 -21.06
N ASN A 103 -5.81 -8.07 -20.78
CA ASN A 103 -6.36 -7.06 -19.87
C ASN A 103 -5.91 -7.30 -18.42
N VAL A 104 -5.82 -8.56 -18.00
CA VAL A 104 -5.33 -8.93 -16.66
C VAL A 104 -3.85 -8.56 -16.53
N MET A 105 -3.05 -8.86 -17.55
CA MET A 105 -1.63 -8.50 -17.59
C MET A 105 -1.42 -6.98 -17.54
N ILE A 106 -2.25 -6.20 -18.25
CA ILE A 106 -2.18 -4.74 -18.22
C ILE A 106 -2.52 -4.19 -16.83
N ILE A 107 -3.59 -4.67 -16.19
CA ILE A 107 -3.98 -4.19 -14.85
C ILE A 107 -2.92 -4.55 -13.81
N PHE A 108 -2.35 -5.75 -13.88
CA PHE A 108 -1.24 -6.17 -13.03
C PHE A 108 0.02 -5.32 -13.25
N PHE A 109 0.34 -5.00 -14.51
CA PHE A 109 1.48 -4.14 -14.82
C PHE A 109 1.26 -2.70 -14.31
N LEU A 110 0.07 -2.14 -14.52
CA LEU A 110 -0.27 -0.80 -14.03
C LEU A 110 -0.22 -0.71 -12.51
N SER A 111 -0.68 -1.73 -11.79
CA SER A 111 -0.59 -1.75 -10.32
C SER A 111 0.85 -1.87 -9.83
N LEU A 112 1.70 -2.65 -10.50
CA LEU A 112 3.14 -2.70 -10.22
C LEU A 112 3.81 -1.35 -10.42
N VAL A 113 3.53 -0.67 -11.53
CA VAL A 113 4.06 0.68 -11.82
C VAL A 113 3.59 1.68 -10.76
N HIS A 114 2.31 1.60 -10.36
CA HIS A 114 1.75 2.49 -9.34
C HIS A 114 2.49 2.37 -8.00
N VAL A 115 2.70 1.14 -7.51
CA VAL A 115 3.47 0.90 -6.27
C VAL A 115 4.93 1.30 -6.45
N PHE A 116 5.54 1.02 -7.61
CA PHE A 116 6.91 1.41 -7.91
C PHE A 116 7.09 2.93 -7.84
N CYS A 117 6.21 3.72 -8.46
CA CYS A 117 6.26 5.19 -8.41
C CYS A 117 6.27 5.72 -6.97
N TYR A 118 5.45 5.16 -6.08
CA TYR A 118 5.47 5.55 -4.68
C TYR A 118 6.75 5.16 -3.96
N SER A 119 7.29 3.96 -4.21
CA SER A 119 8.58 3.54 -3.65
C SER A 119 9.74 4.40 -4.14
N TYR A 120 9.68 4.86 -5.39
CA TYR A 120 10.65 5.78 -5.96
C TYR A 120 10.58 7.14 -5.27
N LEU A 121 9.39 7.75 -5.21
CA LEU A 121 9.17 9.04 -4.55
C LEU A 121 9.52 8.99 -3.05
N GLY A 122 9.20 7.90 -2.37
CA GLY A 122 9.57 7.69 -0.97
C GLY A 122 11.07 7.67 -0.75
N SER A 123 11.82 7.04 -1.67
CA SER A 123 13.29 6.99 -1.60
C SER A 123 13.91 8.34 -1.91
N GLU A 124 13.41 9.04 -2.93
CA GLU A 124 13.87 10.39 -3.27
C GLU A 124 13.68 11.35 -2.09
N LEU A 125 12.52 11.27 -1.43
CA LEU A 125 12.25 12.07 -0.25
C LEU A 125 13.23 11.80 0.89
N ILE A 126 13.61 10.54 1.12
CA ILE A 126 14.61 10.16 2.12
C ILE A 126 15.99 10.75 1.75
N GLU A 127 16.39 10.62 0.48
CA GLU A 127 17.68 11.06 -0.03
C GLU A 127 17.83 12.58 0.02
N GLU A 128 16.82 13.32 -0.45
CA GLU A 128 16.78 14.79 -0.39
C GLU A 128 16.75 15.30 1.05
N ALA A 129 16.01 14.64 1.95
CA ALA A 129 16.00 15.02 3.37
C ALA A 129 17.39 14.81 4.03
N ALA A 130 18.13 13.77 3.63
CA ALA A 130 19.51 13.57 4.08
C ALA A 130 20.47 14.62 3.48
N ALA A 131 20.29 14.97 2.20
CA ALA A 131 21.11 15.97 1.51
C ALA A 131 21.05 17.35 2.18
N VAL A 132 19.88 17.76 2.70
CA VAL A 132 19.75 18.99 3.50
C VAL A 132 20.66 18.97 4.72
N GLY A 133 20.79 17.83 5.41
CA GLY A 133 21.68 17.69 6.57
C GLY A 133 23.15 17.87 6.20
N THR A 134 23.57 17.28 5.08
CA THR A 134 24.92 17.42 4.54
C THR A 134 25.20 18.87 4.14
N ALA A 135 24.27 19.53 3.45
CA ALA A 135 24.42 20.93 3.05
C ALA A 135 24.56 21.88 4.24
N ILE A 136 23.84 21.64 5.34
CA ILE A 136 23.99 22.40 6.60
C ILE A 136 25.35 22.17 7.24
N TYR A 137 25.85 20.94 7.17
CA TYR A 137 27.15 20.58 7.73
C TYR A 137 28.31 21.25 6.97
N ASP A 138 28.21 21.36 5.66
CA ASP A 138 29.25 21.92 4.78
C ASP A 138 29.32 23.46 4.80
N LEU A 139 28.29 24.12 5.35
CA LEU A 139 28.32 25.57 5.57
C LEU A 139 29.38 25.94 6.62
N PRO A 140 30.07 27.09 6.50
CA PRO A 140 30.98 27.62 7.52
C PRO A 140 30.18 28.19 8.71
N TRP A 141 29.35 27.35 9.35
CA TRP A 141 28.39 27.74 10.39
C TRP A 141 29.05 28.41 11.59
N TYR A 142 30.32 28.11 11.85
CA TYR A 142 31.12 28.67 12.93
C TYR A 142 31.48 30.16 12.71
N GLU A 143 31.38 30.68 11.49
CA GLU A 143 31.63 32.09 11.17
C GLU A 143 30.37 32.97 11.30
N HIS A 144 29.20 32.34 11.42
CA HIS A 144 27.92 33.03 11.56
C HIS A 144 27.61 33.43 13.00
N SER A 145 26.62 34.32 13.18
CA SER A 145 26.21 34.82 14.51
C SER A 145 25.75 33.69 15.44
N ALA A 146 25.86 33.91 16.76
CA ALA A 146 25.47 32.92 17.77
C ALA A 146 23.99 32.48 17.65
N GLU A 147 23.11 33.37 17.18
CA GLU A 147 21.72 33.05 16.90
C GLU A 147 21.58 32.05 15.74
N LEU A 148 22.26 32.30 14.61
CA LEU A 148 22.26 31.39 13.46
C LEU A 148 22.89 30.04 13.78
N GLN A 149 23.98 30.02 14.54
CA GLN A 149 24.60 28.79 15.03
C GLN A 149 23.63 27.90 15.84
N ARG A 150 22.72 28.52 16.61
CA ARG A 150 21.68 27.78 17.33
C ARG A 150 20.66 27.18 16.37
N TYR A 151 20.25 27.91 15.33
CA TYR A 151 19.33 27.41 14.31
C TYR A 151 19.94 26.26 13.50
N TYR A 152 21.18 26.37 13.03
CA TYR A 152 21.85 25.29 12.29
C TYR A 152 21.93 24.00 13.10
N ARG A 153 22.23 24.11 14.40
CA ARG A 153 22.27 22.95 15.31
C ARG A 153 20.92 22.24 15.41
N LEU A 154 19.84 23.02 15.54
CA LEU A 154 18.48 22.47 15.58
C LEU A 154 18.11 21.81 14.25
N MET A 155 18.41 22.45 13.12
CA MET A 155 18.14 21.88 11.79
C MET A 155 18.91 20.58 11.57
N LEU A 156 20.21 20.54 11.90
CA LEU A 156 21.04 19.33 11.79
C LEU A 156 20.53 18.19 12.69
N GLN A 157 20.07 18.51 13.90
CA GLN A 157 19.45 17.50 14.77
C GLN A 157 18.14 16.94 14.18
N ARG A 158 17.41 17.72 13.38
CA ARG A 158 16.19 17.26 12.70
C ARG A 158 16.50 16.38 11.50
N THR A 159 17.50 16.71 10.69
CA THR A 159 17.89 15.91 9.51
C THR A 159 18.44 14.54 9.88
N GLN A 160 18.98 14.38 11.10
CA GLN A 160 19.42 13.09 11.62
C GLN A 160 18.29 12.13 12.00
N ARG A 161 17.03 12.60 12.06
CA ARG A 161 15.88 11.73 12.30
C ARG A 161 15.45 11.09 10.97
N PRO A 162 15.26 9.76 10.91
CA PRO A 162 14.88 9.10 9.67
C PRO A 162 13.51 9.60 9.19
N THR A 163 13.49 10.30 8.06
CA THR A 163 12.28 10.81 7.42
C THR A 163 11.90 9.87 6.28
N GLY A 164 10.84 9.09 6.46
CA GLY A 164 10.35 8.19 5.40
C GLY A 164 8.86 7.93 5.53
N ILE A 165 8.21 7.71 4.40
CA ILE A 165 6.80 7.31 4.33
C ILE A 165 6.72 5.87 4.84
N THR A 166 5.91 5.61 5.86
CA THR A 166 5.74 4.26 6.40
C THR A 166 4.40 3.66 6.02
N GLY A 167 4.40 2.43 5.51
CA GLY A 167 3.19 1.63 5.34
C GLY A 167 2.71 1.11 6.69
N VAL A 168 1.64 1.70 7.22
CA VAL A 168 0.98 1.26 8.48
C VAL A 168 1.98 1.16 9.66
N LYS A 169 3.05 1.97 9.65
CA LYS A 169 4.19 1.89 10.60
C LYS A 169 4.94 0.54 10.65
N PHE A 170 4.65 -0.41 9.77
CA PHE A 170 5.31 -1.72 9.73
C PHE A 170 6.56 -1.73 8.84
N PHE A 171 6.54 -0.99 7.73
CA PHE A 171 7.65 -0.94 6.78
C PHE A 171 7.80 0.45 6.16
N VAL A 172 9.02 0.82 5.77
CA VAL A 172 9.29 2.05 5.01
C VAL A 172 9.06 1.77 3.52
N VAL A 173 8.35 2.67 2.85
CA VAL A 173 8.08 2.57 1.42
C VAL A 173 9.29 3.15 0.67
N GLU A 174 10.16 2.28 0.16
CA GLU A 174 11.40 2.65 -0.53
C GLU A 174 11.74 1.63 -1.63
N ARG A 175 12.66 1.98 -2.54
CA ARG A 175 13.03 1.17 -3.72
C ARG A 175 13.54 -0.21 -3.31
N THR A 176 14.31 -0.28 -2.23
CA THR A 176 14.87 -1.52 -1.65
C THR A 176 13.77 -2.46 -1.16
N THR A 177 12.76 -1.94 -0.46
CA THR A 177 11.64 -2.76 0.04
C THR A 177 10.75 -3.23 -1.10
N PHE A 178 10.50 -2.41 -2.12
CA PHE A 178 9.79 -2.83 -3.32
C PHE A 178 10.47 -4.02 -4.02
N PHE A 179 11.78 -3.92 -4.28
CA PHE A 179 12.52 -5.00 -4.95
C PHE A 179 12.53 -6.28 -4.11
N SER A 180 12.70 -6.15 -2.79
CA SER A 180 12.66 -7.28 -1.86
C SER A 180 11.33 -8.03 -1.92
N VAL A 181 10.21 -7.31 -2.00
CA VAL A 181 8.87 -7.91 -2.14
C VAL A 181 8.72 -8.65 -3.47
N VAL A 182 9.16 -8.04 -4.58
CA VAL A 182 9.10 -8.66 -5.91
C VAL A 182 9.95 -9.93 -5.97
N GLN A 183 11.16 -9.90 -5.42
CA GLN A 183 12.05 -11.06 -5.36
C GLN A 183 11.45 -12.19 -4.50
N MET A 184 10.83 -11.84 -3.38
CA MET A 184 10.14 -12.81 -2.53
C MET A 184 8.96 -13.45 -3.26
N ALA A 185 8.14 -12.66 -3.96
CA ALA A 185 7.03 -13.17 -4.76
C ALA A 185 7.50 -14.12 -5.88
N TYR A 186 8.60 -13.78 -6.57
CA TYR A 186 9.20 -14.65 -7.58
C TYR A 186 9.73 -15.96 -6.97
N SER A 187 10.36 -15.88 -5.80
CA SER A 187 10.84 -17.06 -5.07
C SER A 187 9.69 -18.00 -4.69
N TYR A 188 8.58 -17.45 -4.19
CA TYR A 188 7.36 -18.24 -3.92
C TYR A 188 6.78 -18.84 -5.19
N TYR A 189 6.76 -18.11 -6.30
CA TYR A 189 6.33 -18.64 -7.59
C TYR A 189 7.20 -19.82 -8.05
N LEU A 190 8.53 -19.72 -7.92
CA LEU A 190 9.45 -20.80 -8.28
C LEU A 190 9.22 -22.05 -7.42
N VAL A 191 9.07 -21.89 -6.11
CA VAL A 191 8.77 -23.01 -5.20
C VAL A 191 7.45 -23.66 -5.58
N LEU A 192 6.41 -22.87 -5.81
CA LEU A 192 5.10 -23.38 -6.20
C LEU A 192 5.16 -24.14 -7.53
N LYS A 193 5.88 -23.61 -8.52
CA LYS A 193 6.11 -24.26 -9.82
C LYS A 193 6.85 -25.59 -9.67
N ASP A 194 7.88 -25.65 -8.82
CA ASP A 194 8.63 -26.88 -8.56
C ASP A 194 7.75 -27.95 -7.89
N VAL A 195 6.94 -27.57 -6.90
CA VAL A 195 5.99 -28.49 -6.26
C VAL A 195 4.94 -28.98 -7.26
N LEU A 196 4.40 -28.10 -8.10
CA LEU A 196 3.43 -28.47 -9.14
C LEU A 196 4.00 -29.39 -10.21
N ASN A 197 5.27 -29.19 -10.60
CA ASN A 197 5.94 -30.05 -11.59
C ASN A 197 6.32 -31.44 -11.05
N LYS A 198 6.32 -31.62 -9.72
CA LYS A 198 6.61 -32.90 -9.05
C LYS A 198 5.35 -33.74 -8.78
N LEU A 199 4.16 -33.16 -8.95
CA LEU A 199 2.84 -33.82 -8.85
C LEU A 199 2.41 -34.34 -10.23
#